data_AF-X8DJ69-F1
#
_entry.id   AF-X8DJ69-F1
#
_cell.length_a   1.000
_cell.length_b   1.000
_cell.length_c   1.000
_cell.angle_alpha   90.00
_cell.angle_beta   90.00
_cell.angle_gamma   90.00
#
_symmetry.space_group_name_H-M   'P 1'
#
loop_
_entity.id
_entity.type
_entity.pdbx_description
1 polymer ?
#
loop_
_entity_poly.entity_id
_entity_poly.type
_entity_poly.pdbx_seq_one_letter_code
_entity_poly.pdbx_strand_id
1 'polypeptide(L)'
;MAFDHAYHGRTNLAMALTAKSAPYKNGFGPFAPEIYRAPLSYPFRDRLLDEKLASNGELAAERAIRHIDQQVGADNVAALLIEPIQGEGGFIVPARGFWPLCASGASNTTWSSSPTRSRPDSRAPGRCSPASTRALSPT
;
A
#
# COMPACT_ATOMS: atom_id res chain seq x y z
N MET A 1 -6.95 -3.38 4.80
CA MET A 1 -6.25 -4.48 4.09
C MET A 1 -5.39 -5.28 5.06
N ALA A 2 -5.39 -6.60 4.95
CA ALA A 2 -4.39 -7.49 5.55
C ALA A 2 -3.55 -8.16 4.45
N PHE A 3 -2.59 -9.00 4.81
CA PHE A 3 -1.70 -9.67 3.85
C PHE A 3 -1.83 -11.18 3.88
N ASP A 4 -1.43 -11.83 2.78
CA ASP A 4 -1.28 -13.27 2.72
C ASP A 4 -0.39 -13.78 3.85
N HIS A 5 -0.75 -14.94 4.40
CA HIS A 5 -0.06 -15.59 5.53
C HIS A 5 -0.11 -14.85 6.89
N ALA A 6 -0.85 -13.73 7.00
CA ALA A 6 -0.92 -12.95 8.23
C ALA A 6 -1.65 -13.66 9.39
N TYR A 7 -1.28 -13.29 10.62
CA TYR A 7 -1.98 -13.65 11.84
C TYR A 7 -2.13 -12.43 12.76
N HIS A 8 -3.37 -12.12 13.12
CA HIS A 8 -3.69 -10.93 13.92
C HIS A 8 -4.47 -11.23 15.20
N GLY A 9 -4.75 -12.51 15.49
CA GLY A 9 -5.38 -12.96 16.72
C GLY A 9 -6.73 -13.65 16.53
N ARG A 10 -7.47 -13.81 17.63
CA ARG A 10 -8.66 -14.70 17.72
C ARG A 10 -9.97 -14.00 18.11
N THR A 11 -10.02 -12.68 18.13
CA THR A 11 -11.28 -11.94 18.19
C THR A 11 -11.92 -11.90 16.79
N ASN A 12 -13.22 -11.62 16.65
CA ASN A 12 -13.92 -11.67 15.36
C ASN A 12 -13.21 -10.86 14.26
N LEU A 13 -12.85 -9.60 14.54
CA LEU A 13 -12.07 -8.74 13.64
C LEU A 13 -10.68 -9.31 13.35
N ALA A 14 -9.96 -9.76 14.38
CA ALA A 14 -8.62 -10.31 14.25
C ALA A 14 -8.58 -11.62 13.42
N MET A 15 -9.59 -12.48 13.55
CA MET A 15 -9.75 -13.69 12.75
C MET A 15 -10.07 -13.36 11.29
N ALA A 16 -10.84 -12.30 11.04
CA ALA A 16 -11.11 -11.80 9.69
C ALA A 16 -9.81 -11.38 8.98
N LEU A 17 -8.95 -10.63 9.71
CA LEU A 17 -7.63 -10.19 9.27
C LEU A 17 -6.64 -11.34 9.11
N THR A 18 -6.75 -12.41 9.91
CA THR A 18 -5.91 -13.62 9.82
C THR A 18 -6.17 -14.39 8.52
N ALA A 19 -5.10 -14.86 7.87
CA ALA A 19 -5.18 -15.56 6.59
C ALA A 19 -5.56 -17.04 6.73
N LYS A 20 -4.95 -17.74 7.68
CA LYS A 20 -5.07 -19.19 7.83
C LYS A 20 -6.47 -19.60 8.31
N SER A 21 -7.15 -20.45 7.53
CA SER A 21 -8.53 -20.89 7.81
C SER A 21 -8.63 -21.87 8.99
N ALA A 22 -7.92 -22.99 8.94
CA ALA A 22 -7.86 -23.93 10.06
C ALA A 22 -6.51 -23.78 10.79
N PRO A 23 -6.48 -23.71 12.15
CA PRO A 23 -7.60 -23.89 13.08
C PRO A 23 -8.31 -22.59 13.51
N TYR A 24 -8.03 -21.45 12.89
CA TYR A 24 -8.38 -20.14 13.46
C TYR A 24 -9.77 -19.61 13.09
N LYS A 25 -10.29 -19.93 11.90
CA LYS A 25 -11.50 -19.30 11.32
C LYS A 25 -12.64 -20.28 11.09
N ASN A 26 -12.32 -21.55 10.88
CA ASN A 26 -13.32 -22.56 10.53
C ASN A 26 -14.40 -22.66 11.62
N GLY A 27 -15.67 -22.48 11.25
CA GLY A 27 -16.80 -22.52 12.19
C GLY A 27 -17.08 -21.24 13.01
N PHE A 28 -16.31 -20.15 12.83
CA PHE A 28 -16.45 -18.91 13.62
C PHE A 28 -17.04 -17.72 12.87
N GLY A 29 -17.51 -17.93 11.63
CA GLY A 29 -18.16 -16.89 10.83
C GLY A 29 -19.60 -16.59 11.28
N PRO A 30 -20.20 -15.49 10.78
CA PRO A 30 -19.62 -14.50 9.86
C PRO A 30 -18.61 -13.56 10.55
N PHE A 31 -17.65 -13.07 9.78
CA PHE A 31 -16.62 -12.15 10.23
C PHE A 31 -16.95 -10.70 9.87
N ALA A 32 -16.29 -9.76 10.53
CA ALA A 32 -16.33 -8.34 10.17
C ALA A 32 -16.11 -8.16 8.65
N PRO A 33 -17.00 -7.43 7.95
CA PRO A 33 -16.89 -7.19 6.51
C PRO A 33 -15.79 -6.16 6.19
N GLU A 34 -15.61 -5.85 4.90
CA GLU A 34 -14.66 -4.82 4.42
C GLU A 34 -13.19 -5.12 4.76
N ILE A 35 -12.83 -6.41 4.78
CA ILE A 35 -11.47 -6.89 5.00
C ILE A 35 -11.00 -7.65 3.78
N TYR A 36 -10.11 -7.00 3.03
CA TYR A 36 -9.48 -7.55 1.84
C TYR A 36 -8.03 -7.95 2.13
N ARG A 37 -7.45 -8.75 1.24
CA ARG A 37 -6.12 -9.33 1.41
C ARG A 37 -5.24 -9.06 0.20
N ALA A 38 -4.01 -8.60 0.44
CA ALA A 38 -3.01 -8.34 -0.58
C ALA A 38 -1.84 -9.36 -0.49
N PRO A 39 -1.12 -9.61 -1.59
CA PRO A 39 0.05 -10.48 -1.57
C PRO A 39 1.20 -9.84 -0.77
N LEU A 40 1.86 -10.64 0.06
CA LEU A 40 3.11 -10.26 0.74
C LEU A 40 4.32 -10.49 -0.18
N SER A 41 5.47 -9.90 0.12
CA SER A 41 6.77 -10.43 -0.34
C SER A 41 7.16 -11.68 0.44
N TYR A 42 7.18 -12.83 -0.24
CA TYR A 42 7.61 -14.10 0.32
C TYR A 42 8.74 -14.69 -0.55
N PRO A 43 10.01 -14.27 -0.35
CA PRO A 43 11.12 -14.57 -1.25
C PRO A 43 11.25 -16.04 -1.65
N PHE A 44 11.06 -16.96 -0.71
CA PHE A 44 11.14 -18.40 -0.96
C PHE A 44 10.11 -18.87 -2.00
N ARG A 45 8.88 -18.33 -1.97
CA ARG A 45 7.81 -18.69 -2.92
C ARG A 45 7.78 -17.77 -4.12
N ASP A 46 8.11 -16.50 -3.98
CA ASP A 46 8.15 -15.53 -5.07
C ASP A 46 9.17 -15.94 -6.14
N ARG A 47 10.23 -16.68 -5.76
CA ARG A 47 11.18 -17.30 -6.70
C ARG A 47 10.52 -18.23 -7.72
N LEU A 48 9.41 -18.87 -7.35
CA LEU A 48 8.65 -19.74 -8.26
C LEU A 48 7.87 -18.93 -9.31
N LEU A 49 7.67 -17.63 -9.07
CA LEU A 49 7.01 -16.71 -9.99
C LEU A 49 8.04 -15.94 -10.83
N ASP A 50 9.04 -15.36 -10.17
CA ASP A 50 10.12 -14.59 -10.79
C ASP A 50 11.29 -14.43 -9.79
N GLU A 51 12.52 -14.74 -10.20
CA GLU A 51 13.73 -14.57 -9.39
C GLU A 51 13.96 -13.09 -8.98
N LYS A 52 13.56 -12.14 -9.84
CA LYS A 52 13.65 -10.70 -9.51
C LYS A 52 12.67 -10.33 -8.41
N LEU A 53 11.48 -10.90 -8.42
CA LEU A 53 10.46 -10.66 -7.40
C LEU A 53 10.91 -11.20 -6.03
N ALA A 54 11.61 -12.34 -6.03
CA ALA A 54 12.16 -12.93 -4.82
C ALA A 54 13.24 -12.06 -4.15
N SER A 55 14.02 -11.35 -4.94
CA SER A 55 15.18 -10.57 -4.48
C SER A 55 14.91 -9.07 -4.34
N ASN A 56 13.83 -8.55 -4.93
CA ASN A 56 13.49 -7.14 -4.95
C ASN A 56 12.17 -6.86 -4.21
N GLY A 57 12.26 -6.32 -3.00
CA GLY A 57 11.09 -5.99 -2.19
C GLY A 57 10.25 -4.85 -2.75
N GLU A 58 10.83 -3.92 -3.51
CA GLU A 58 10.08 -2.83 -4.15
C GLU A 58 9.14 -3.40 -5.22
N LEU A 59 9.61 -4.32 -6.06
CA LEU A 59 8.75 -5.00 -7.05
C LEU A 59 7.62 -5.80 -6.37
N ALA A 60 7.92 -6.46 -5.25
CA ALA A 60 6.90 -7.16 -4.48
C ALA A 60 5.87 -6.20 -3.85
N ALA A 61 6.30 -5.03 -3.40
CA ALA A 61 5.42 -3.98 -2.90
C ALA A 61 4.59 -3.34 -4.01
N GLU A 62 5.14 -3.10 -5.20
CA GLU A 62 4.38 -2.65 -6.38
C GLU A 62 3.28 -3.64 -6.76
N ARG A 63 3.58 -4.95 -6.69
CA ARG A 63 2.58 -6.01 -6.89
C ARG A 63 1.45 -5.89 -5.87
N ALA A 64 1.76 -5.70 -4.59
CA ALA A 64 0.78 -5.56 -3.53
C ALA A 64 -0.06 -4.29 -3.69
N ILE A 65 0.57 -3.15 -3.98
CA ILE A 65 -0.07 -1.86 -4.23
C ILE A 65 -1.02 -1.99 -5.42
N ARG A 66 -0.55 -2.46 -6.58
CA ARG A 66 -1.42 -2.66 -7.74
C ARG A 66 -2.63 -3.56 -7.43
N HIS A 67 -2.45 -4.60 -6.61
CA HIS A 67 -3.56 -5.47 -6.19
C HIS A 67 -4.59 -4.73 -5.32
N ILE A 68 -4.12 -3.90 -4.38
CA ILE A 68 -4.99 -3.07 -3.53
C ILE A 68 -5.81 -2.09 -4.37
N ASP A 69 -5.16 -1.40 -5.32
CA ASP A 69 -5.82 -0.41 -6.18
C ASP A 69 -6.91 -1.06 -7.04
N GLN A 70 -6.62 -2.23 -7.60
CA GLN A 70 -7.55 -2.97 -8.45
C GLN A 70 -8.76 -3.54 -7.69
N GLN A 71 -8.58 -3.95 -6.42
CA GLN A 71 -9.67 -4.58 -5.65
C GLN A 71 -10.55 -3.60 -4.90
N VAL A 72 -9.95 -2.53 -4.36
CA VAL A 72 -10.63 -1.65 -3.39
C VAL A 72 -10.55 -0.19 -3.84
N GLY A 73 -9.49 0.20 -4.55
CA GLY A 73 -9.17 1.59 -4.82
C GLY A 73 -8.57 2.27 -3.59
N ALA A 74 -7.46 2.99 -3.77
CA ALA A 74 -6.69 3.58 -2.68
C ALA A 74 -7.52 4.45 -1.72
N ASP A 75 -8.46 5.23 -2.25
CA ASP A 75 -9.28 6.17 -1.48
C ASP A 75 -10.26 5.46 -0.52
N ASN A 76 -10.55 4.18 -0.74
CA ASN A 76 -11.43 3.38 0.11
C ASN A 76 -10.65 2.57 1.17
N VAL A 77 -9.32 2.68 1.21
CA VAL A 77 -8.48 1.93 2.15
C VAL A 77 -8.18 2.77 3.38
N ALA A 78 -8.77 2.40 4.52
CA ALA A 78 -8.50 3.07 5.79
C ALA A 78 -7.11 2.73 6.38
N ALA A 79 -6.66 1.47 6.23
CA ALA A 79 -5.39 1.01 6.79
C ALA A 79 -4.83 -0.22 6.07
N LEU A 80 -3.50 -0.31 6.06
CA LEU A 80 -2.74 -1.53 5.78
C LEU A 80 -2.25 -2.09 7.11
N LEU A 81 -2.65 -3.31 7.45
CA LEU A 81 -2.19 -4.00 8.66
C LEU A 81 -1.22 -5.11 8.29
N ILE A 82 0.01 -5.02 8.80
CA ILE A 82 1.08 -5.91 8.38
C ILE A 82 2.13 -6.14 9.47
N GLU A 83 2.63 -7.37 9.56
CA GLU A 83 3.70 -7.79 10.49
C GLU A 83 5.08 -7.58 9.83
N PRO A 84 6.05 -6.89 10.46
CA PRO A 84 7.39 -6.67 9.88
C PRO A 84 8.17 -7.95 9.52
N ILE A 85 7.88 -9.02 10.26
CA ILE A 85 8.25 -10.41 9.98
C ILE A 85 7.01 -11.21 10.37
N GLN A 86 6.45 -12.01 9.46
CA GLN A 86 5.25 -12.78 9.80
C GLN A 86 5.61 -13.97 10.68
N GLY A 87 5.01 -14.07 11.85
CA GLY A 87 5.26 -15.16 12.79
C GLY A 87 4.62 -16.46 12.32
N GLU A 88 3.32 -16.57 12.57
CA GLU A 88 2.51 -17.77 12.29
C GLU A 88 2.42 -18.13 10.80
N GLY A 89 2.71 -17.17 9.92
CA GLY A 89 2.83 -17.38 8.47
C GLY A 89 4.01 -18.27 8.08
N GLY A 90 5.01 -18.40 8.97
CA GLY A 90 6.20 -19.23 8.78
C GLY A 90 7.52 -18.49 8.91
N PHE A 91 7.62 -17.52 9.82
CA PHE A 91 8.80 -16.64 9.98
C PHE A 91 9.24 -16.01 8.66
N ILE A 92 8.26 -15.47 7.93
CA ILE A 92 8.49 -14.92 6.60
C ILE A 92 9.12 -13.53 6.74
N VAL A 93 10.35 -13.40 6.23
CA VAL A 93 11.07 -12.14 6.11
C VAL A 93 10.89 -11.61 4.69
N PRO A 94 10.19 -10.48 4.49
CA PRO A 94 10.07 -9.85 3.17
C PRO A 94 11.41 -9.46 2.56
N ALA A 95 11.45 -9.43 1.23
CA ALA A 95 12.61 -8.89 0.52
C ALA A 95 12.84 -7.42 0.90
N ARG A 96 14.12 -7.03 0.91
CA ARG A 96 14.54 -5.66 1.23
C ARG A 96 13.85 -4.66 0.28
N GLY A 97 13.34 -3.57 0.84
CA GLY A 97 12.63 -2.52 0.08
C GLY A 97 11.10 -2.68 0.07
N PHE A 98 10.56 -3.80 0.54
CA PHE A 98 9.11 -4.00 0.63
C PHE A 98 8.43 -3.01 1.60
N TRP A 99 8.97 -2.86 2.82
CA TRP A 99 8.37 -2.01 3.85
C TRP A 99 8.32 -0.53 3.50
N PRO A 100 9.44 0.11 3.09
CA PRO A 100 9.43 1.54 2.83
C PRO A 100 8.43 1.92 1.74
N LEU A 101 8.30 1.10 0.68
CA LEU A 101 7.40 1.39 -0.43
C LEU A 101 5.93 1.22 -0.04
N CYS A 102 5.57 0.17 0.70
CA CYS A 102 4.21 0.03 1.23
C CYS A 102 3.84 1.16 2.18
N ALA A 103 4.77 1.60 3.04
CA ALA A 103 4.55 2.70 3.96
C ALA A 103 4.35 4.04 3.23
N SER A 104 5.17 4.33 2.20
CA SER A 104 5.00 5.54 1.39
C SER A 104 3.69 5.54 0.59
N GLY A 105 3.26 4.36 0.12
CA GLY A 105 1.96 4.21 -0.53
C GLY A 105 0.80 4.48 0.45
N ALA A 106 0.92 4.06 1.71
CA ALA A 106 -0.12 4.31 2.71
C ALA A 106 -0.17 5.76 3.21
N SER A 107 0.96 6.45 3.30
CA SER A 107 1.03 7.82 3.86
C SER A 107 0.65 8.91 2.86
N ASN A 108 0.81 8.65 1.57
CA ASN A 108 0.48 9.61 0.54
C ASN A 108 -0.84 9.25 -0.13
N THR A 109 -1.82 10.15 -0.06
CA THR A 109 -3.01 10.19 -0.93
C THR A 109 -2.65 10.41 -2.42
N THR A 110 -1.43 10.09 -2.83
CA THR A 110 -0.96 10.07 -4.22
C THR A 110 -0.53 8.64 -4.56
N TRP A 111 -1.53 7.76 -4.65
CA TRP A 111 -1.39 6.53 -5.42
C TRP A 111 -1.34 6.94 -6.90
N SER A 112 -0.14 7.28 -7.39
CA SER A 112 0.01 7.69 -8.79
C SER A 112 0.08 6.45 -9.67
N SER A 113 -1.07 5.91 -10.04
CA SER A 113 -1.17 5.18 -11.30
C SER A 113 -1.05 6.23 -12.43
N SER A 114 0.17 6.46 -12.92
CA SER A 114 0.59 7.30 -14.08
C SER A 114 1.47 8.52 -13.74
N PRO A 115 2.44 8.90 -14.62
CA PRO A 115 3.37 10.03 -14.38
C PRO A 115 2.75 11.45 -14.46
N THR A 116 1.43 11.61 -14.60
CA THR A 116 0.84 12.87 -15.12
C THR A 116 -0.33 13.45 -14.32
N ARG A 117 -0.41 13.23 -13.01
CA ARG A 117 -1.39 13.97 -12.18
C ARG A 117 -0.77 14.60 -10.95
N SER A 118 -0.15 15.76 -11.14
CA SER A 118 0.05 16.71 -10.04
C SER A 118 -1.32 17.22 -9.57
N ARG A 119 -1.57 17.21 -8.27
CA ARG A 119 -2.69 17.97 -7.69
C ARG A 119 -2.37 19.46 -7.90
N PRO A 120 -3.34 20.31 -8.28
CA PRO A 120 -3.17 21.74 -8.13
C PRO A 120 -3.12 22.05 -6.62
N ASP A 121 -2.02 22.66 -6.20
CA ASP A 121 -1.78 23.10 -4.83
C ASP A 121 -2.87 24.10 -4.42
N SER A 122 -3.67 23.75 -3.40
CA SER A 122 -4.70 24.64 -2.84
C SER A 122 -4.16 25.55 -1.73
N ARG A 123 -2.84 25.70 -1.59
CA ARG A 123 -2.20 26.69 -0.72
C ARG A 123 -1.29 27.64 -1.49
N ALA A 124 -1.89 28.43 -2.38
CA ALA A 124 -1.29 29.69 -2.82
C ALA A 124 -2.01 30.86 -2.14
N PRO A 125 -1.42 31.54 -1.15
CA PRO A 125 -1.92 32.84 -0.72
C PRO A 125 -1.58 33.88 -1.81
N GLY A 126 -2.61 34.53 -2.34
CA GLY A 126 -2.63 35.93 -2.77
C GLY A 126 -1.57 36.41 -3.78
N ARG A 127 -2.03 36.68 -5.01
CA ARG A 127 -1.32 37.49 -6.01
C ARG A 127 -0.85 38.83 -5.43
N CYS A 128 0.33 39.29 -5.88
CA CYS A 128 0.56 40.71 -6.14
C CYS A 128 1.36 40.84 -7.45
N SER A 129 0.70 41.25 -8.53
CA SER A 129 1.37 41.59 -9.79
C SER A 129 2.00 42.98 -9.66
N PRO A 130 3.26 43.21 -10.06
CA PRO A 130 3.79 44.56 -10.15
C PRO A 130 3.27 45.23 -11.42
N ALA A 131 2.75 46.44 -11.24
CA ALA A 131 2.28 47.32 -12.29
C ALA A 131 3.38 47.59 -13.33
N SER A 132 2.99 47.48 -14.60
CA SER A 132 3.77 47.91 -15.76
C SER A 132 4.14 49.39 -15.61
N THR A 133 5.42 49.70 -15.47
CA THR A 133 5.93 51.06 -15.69
C THR A 133 6.50 51.12 -17.10
N ARG A 134 5.76 51.80 -17.97
CA ARG A 134 6.12 52.12 -19.35
C ARG A 134 7.25 53.15 -19.33
N ALA A 135 8.46 52.76 -19.71
CA ALA A 135 9.55 53.70 -19.98
C ALA A 135 9.64 53.93 -21.50
N LEU A 136 9.49 55.20 -21.88
CA LEU A 136 9.64 55.73 -23.23
C LEU A 136 11.11 55.59 -23.68
N SER A 137 11.32 55.18 -24.93
CA SER A 137 12.61 55.18 -25.62
C SER A 137 13.04 56.60 -26.01
N PRO A 138 14.34 56.95 -25.96
CA PRO A 138 14.86 58.09 -26.69
C PRO A 138 15.68 57.65 -27.93
N THR A 139 15.28 58.28 -29.05
CA THR A 139 16.00 58.63 -30.30
C THR A 139 16.86 57.59 -31.01
#